data_AF-A0A524E318-F1
#
_entry.id   AF-A0A524E318-F1
#
_cell.length_a   1.000
_cell.length_b   1.000
_cell.length_c   1.000
_cell.angle_alpha   90.00
_cell.angle_beta   90.00
_cell.angle_gamma   90.00
#
_symmetry.space_group_name_H-M   'P 1'
#
loop_
_entity.id
_entity.type
_entity.pdbx_description
1 polymer ?
#
loop_
_entity_poly.entity_id
_entity_poly.type
_entity_poly.pdbx_seq_one_letter_code
_entity_poly.pdbx_strand_id
1 'polypeptide(L)'
;MEELIPQLNEILTKNVKIRENEEDLRIELELNNEGLAPGDLGSPHEIREMITIFGGIKKKLSMDVKIDEHSSLITLGFANPEDFQLVSKVIKNLWKRASELLLKAMSVEPGKIDEFRNLGNFSNKY
;
A
#
# COMPACT_ATOMS: atom_id res chain seq x y z
N MET A 1 18.14 -15.66 -7.43
CA MET A 1 17.23 -15.02 -6.44
C MET A 1 17.70 -13.62 -6.03
N GLU A 2 19.01 -13.38 -5.85
CA GLU A 2 19.52 -12.05 -5.46
C GLU A 2 19.28 -10.94 -6.51
N GLU A 3 19.20 -11.26 -7.81
CA GLU A 3 18.92 -10.27 -8.88
C GLU A 3 17.43 -9.95 -9.10
N LEU A 4 16.51 -10.79 -8.60
CA LEU A 4 15.07 -10.58 -8.79
C LEU A 4 14.51 -9.53 -7.81
N ILE A 5 15.11 -9.40 -6.63
CA ILE A 5 14.65 -8.46 -5.59
C ILE A 5 14.83 -6.99 -6.01
N PRO A 6 15.97 -6.56 -6.58
CA PRO A 6 16.16 -5.19 -7.06
C PRO A 6 15.19 -4.82 -8.19
N GLN A 7 15.03 -5.69 -9.19
CA GLN A 7 14.14 -5.46 -10.33
C GLN A 7 12.66 -5.36 -9.91
N LEU A 8 12.28 -6.08 -8.86
CA LEU A 8 10.91 -6.03 -8.35
C LEU A 8 10.62 -4.80 -7.51
N ASN A 9 11.58 -4.41 -6.66
CA ASN A 9 11.49 -3.12 -6.00
C ASN A 9 11.44 -2.02 -7.05
N GLU A 10 12.20 -2.09 -8.14
CA GLU A 10 12.08 -1.17 -9.27
C GLU A 10 10.68 -1.20 -9.92
N ILE A 11 10.10 -2.36 -10.24
CA ILE A 11 8.75 -2.45 -10.82
C ILE A 11 7.69 -1.85 -9.87
N LEU A 12 7.76 -2.18 -8.59
CA LEU A 12 6.80 -1.71 -7.59
C LEU A 12 6.97 -0.20 -7.31
N THR A 13 8.21 0.27 -7.11
CA THR A 13 8.51 1.71 -6.91
C THR A 13 8.31 2.55 -8.17
N LYS A 14 8.41 1.94 -9.36
CA LYS A 14 8.04 2.59 -10.62
C LYS A 14 6.54 2.88 -10.66
N ASN A 15 5.71 1.95 -10.18
CA ASN A 15 4.26 2.04 -10.26
C ASN A 15 3.62 2.81 -9.10
N VAL A 16 4.26 2.87 -7.92
CA VAL A 16 3.76 3.68 -6.80
C VAL A 16 4.92 4.42 -6.15
N LYS A 17 4.82 5.76 -6.09
CA LYS A 17 5.72 6.63 -5.34
C LYS A 17 5.03 7.07 -4.06
N ILE A 18 5.70 6.86 -2.93
CA ILE A 18 5.23 7.26 -1.61
C ILE A 18 6.09 8.42 -1.15
N ARG A 19 5.48 9.57 -0.87
CA ARG A 19 6.16 10.76 -0.33
C ARG A 19 5.55 11.11 1.02
N GLU A 20 6.39 11.49 1.96
CA GLU A 20 5.98 11.87 3.32
C GLU A 20 6.49 13.27 3.60
N ASN A 21 5.61 14.13 4.13
CA ASN A 21 5.94 15.46 4.60
C ASN A 21 5.50 15.56 6.07
N GLU A 22 6.49 15.53 6.97
CA GLU A 22 6.25 15.58 8.41
C GLU A 22 5.84 16.99 8.90
N GLU A 23 6.22 18.05 8.18
CA GLU A 23 5.87 19.43 8.54
C GLU A 23 4.38 19.70 8.28
N ASP A 24 3.89 19.25 7.12
CA ASP A 24 2.49 19.39 6.72
C ASP A 24 1.59 18.24 7.20
N LEU A 25 2.18 17.22 7.84
CA LEU A 25 1.51 15.98 8.24
C LEU A 25 0.74 15.35 7.06
N ARG A 26 1.45 15.09 5.96
CA ARG A 26 0.88 14.55 4.71
C ARG A 26 1.64 13.36 4.18
N ILE A 27 0.89 12.39 3.66
CA ILE A 27 1.41 11.27 2.87
C ILE A 27 0.77 11.34 1.49
N GLU A 28 1.60 11.27 0.46
CA GLU A 28 1.20 11.27 -0.94
C GLU A 28 1.55 9.93 -1.58
N LEU A 29 0.56 9.31 -2.22
CA LEU A 29 0.69 8.07 -2.97
C LEU A 29 0.38 8.39 -4.44
N GLU A 30 1.43 8.45 -5.26
CA GLU A 30 1.32 8.72 -6.70
C GLU A 30 1.44 7.40 -7.44
N LEU A 31 0.39 7.01 -8.17
CA LEU A 31 0.35 5.78 -8.95
C LEU A 31 0.71 6.08 -10.41
N ASN A 32 1.84 5.57 -10.89
CA ASN A 32 2.24 5.66 -12.28
C ASN A 32 1.77 4.39 -13.01
N ASN A 33 0.49 4.32 -13.36
CA ASN A 33 -0.01 3.21 -14.17
C ASN A 33 -0.78 3.73 -15.38
N GLU A 34 -0.27 3.45 -16.58
CA GLU A 34 -0.95 3.73 -17.84
C GLU A 34 -2.15 2.79 -17.96
N GLY A 35 -3.35 3.27 -17.62
CA GLY A 35 -4.58 2.49 -17.75
C GLY A 35 -5.52 2.53 -16.54
N LEU A 36 -5.27 3.36 -15.52
CA LEU A 36 -6.25 3.61 -14.46
C LEU A 36 -7.50 4.27 -15.05
N ALA A 37 -8.64 3.59 -14.94
CA ALA A 37 -9.93 4.15 -15.24
C ALA A 37 -10.43 5.01 -14.05
N PRO A 38 -11.33 5.99 -14.31
CA PRO A 38 -12.03 6.70 -13.24
C PRO A 38 -12.67 5.71 -12.25
N GLY A 39 -12.45 5.93 -10.95
CA GLY A 39 -12.90 5.03 -9.88
C GLY A 39 -11.93 3.91 -9.48
N ASP A 40 -10.88 3.61 -10.25
CA ASP A 40 -9.93 2.53 -9.92
C ASP A 40 -9.08 2.81 -8.67
N LEU A 41 -8.92 4.09 -8.31
CA LEU A 41 -8.22 4.51 -7.09
C LEU A 41 -9.07 4.27 -5.82
N GLY A 42 -10.35 3.94 -5.99
CA GLY A 42 -11.33 3.83 -4.92
C GLY A 42 -11.80 5.21 -4.44
N SER A 43 -12.72 5.19 -3.49
CA SER A 43 -13.24 6.37 -2.81
C SER A 43 -12.44 6.73 -1.56
N PRO A 44 -12.50 7.99 -1.09
CA PRO A 44 -11.87 8.39 0.17
C PRO A 44 -12.25 7.52 1.37
N HIS A 45 -13.49 7.01 1.38
CA HIS A 45 -13.97 6.11 2.41
C HIS A 45 -13.30 4.74 2.35
N GLU A 46 -13.25 4.12 1.17
CA GLU A 46 -12.60 2.82 0.96
C GLU A 46 -11.12 2.87 1.32
N ILE A 47 -10.40 3.91 0.89
CA ILE A 47 -8.98 4.09 1.25
C ILE A 47 -8.79 4.16 2.77
N ARG A 48 -9.65 4.92 3.46
CA ARG A 48 -9.61 5.00 4.93
C ARG A 48 -9.87 3.64 5.57
N GLU A 49 -10.86 2.91 5.09
CA GLU A 49 -11.20 1.58 5.61
C GLU A 49 -10.07 0.60 5.37
N MET A 50 -9.47 0.58 4.18
CA MET A 50 -8.34 -0.26 3.84
C MET A 50 -7.15 -0.01 4.79
N ILE A 51 -6.76 1.25 5.00
CA ILE A 51 -5.68 1.60 5.93
C ILE A 51 -6.01 1.11 7.35
N THR A 52 -7.27 1.26 7.77
CA THR A 52 -7.71 0.88 9.11
C THR A 52 -7.70 -0.64 9.29
N ILE A 53 -8.29 -1.38 8.34
CA ILE A 53 -8.41 -2.85 8.36
C ILE A 53 -7.04 -3.49 8.20
N PHE A 54 -6.31 -3.18 7.14
CA PHE A 54 -5.02 -3.80 6.85
C PHE A 54 -3.91 -3.31 7.79
N GLY A 55 -4.04 -2.10 8.32
CA GLY A 55 -3.18 -1.57 9.37
C GLY A 55 -3.47 -2.11 10.77
N GLY A 56 -4.60 -2.79 10.98
CA GLY A 56 -5.02 -3.26 12.30
C GLY A 56 -5.30 -2.13 13.29
N ILE A 57 -5.72 -0.97 12.79
CA ILE A 57 -5.91 0.24 13.59
C ILE A 57 -7.28 0.19 14.25
N LYS A 58 -7.32 0.08 15.59
CA LYS A 58 -8.58 0.00 16.37
C LYS A 58 -9.13 1.36 16.80
N LYS A 59 -8.35 2.44 16.65
CA LYS A 59 -8.74 3.79 17.03
C LYS A 59 -9.26 4.56 15.81
N LYS A 60 -10.13 5.55 16.05
CA LYS A 60 -10.54 6.49 15.02
C LYS A 60 -9.36 7.40 14.66
N LEU A 61 -9.01 7.45 13.38
CA LEU A 61 -7.96 8.33 12.86
C LEU A 61 -8.52 9.70 12.49
N SER A 62 -7.78 10.75 12.81
CA SER A 62 -8.06 12.10 12.32
C SER A 62 -7.35 12.31 10.98
N MET A 63 -7.84 11.63 9.95
CA MET A 63 -7.26 11.59 8.60
C MET A 63 -8.25 12.11 7.56
N ASP A 64 -7.82 13.02 6.71
CA ASP A 64 -8.51 13.43 5.49
C ASP A 64 -7.91 12.70 4.29
N VAL A 65 -8.74 12.30 3.33
CA VAL A 65 -8.30 11.58 2.13
C VAL A 65 -8.80 12.34 0.90
N LYS A 66 -7.86 12.73 0.04
CA LYS A 66 -8.15 13.37 -1.24
C LYS A 66 -7.62 12.50 -2.36
N ILE A 67 -8.38 12.41 -3.44
CA ILE A 67 -8.05 11.59 -4.61
C ILE A 67 -8.12 12.51 -5.81
N ASP A 68 -7.02 12.60 -6.54
CA ASP A 68 -6.93 13.25 -7.83
C ASP A 68 -6.74 12.17 -8.89
N GLU A 69 -7.81 11.84 -9.60
CA GLU A 69 -7.79 10.82 -10.66
C GLU A 69 -6.99 11.27 -11.88
N HIS A 70 -6.86 12.57 -12.13
CA HIS A 70 -6.12 13.08 -13.28
C HIS A 70 -4.62 12.86 -13.13
N SER A 71 -4.10 13.12 -11.93
CA SER A 71 -2.69 12.90 -11.60
C SER A 71 -2.42 11.52 -10.96
N SER A 72 -3.47 10.71 -10.77
CA SER A 72 -3.38 9.43 -10.06
C SER A 72 -2.74 9.54 -8.67
N LEU A 73 -3.12 10.60 -7.94
CA LEU A 73 -2.55 10.96 -6.65
C LEU A 73 -3.57 10.78 -5.54
N ILE A 74 -3.19 10.04 -4.50
CA ILE A 74 -3.93 9.95 -3.24
C ILE A 74 -3.15 10.73 -2.17
N THR A 75 -3.80 11.72 -1.56
CA THR A 75 -3.24 12.50 -0.46
C THR A 75 -3.96 12.17 0.84
N LEU A 76 -3.17 11.79 1.85
CA LEU A 76 -3.62 11.55 3.21
C LEU A 76 -3.12 12.71 4.08
N GLY A 77 -4.04 13.52 4.61
CA GLY A 77 -3.73 14.61 5.54
C GLY A 77 -4.11 14.24 6.98
N PHE A 78 -3.28 14.61 7.95
CA PHE A 78 -3.50 14.25 9.36
C PHE A 78 -3.60 15.48 10.24
N ALA A 79 -4.49 15.42 11.24
CA ALA A 79 -4.66 16.52 12.20
C ALA A 79 -3.61 16.51 13.32
N ASN A 80 -2.90 15.39 13.53
CA ASN A 80 -1.92 15.23 14.59
C ASN A 80 -0.74 14.34 14.15
N PRO A 81 0.46 14.54 14.70
CA PRO A 81 1.65 13.76 14.36
C PRO A 81 1.55 12.26 14.68
N GLU A 82 0.78 11.89 15.71
CA GLU A 82 0.65 10.50 16.17
C GLU A 82 -0.07 9.63 15.13
N ASP A 83 -1.16 10.15 14.55
CA ASP A 83 -1.91 9.49 13.48
C ASP A 83 -1.09 9.44 12.19
N PHE A 84 -0.37 10.52 11.86
CA PHE A 84 0.57 10.53 10.73
C PHE A 84 1.63 9.44 10.86
N GLN A 85 2.33 9.38 12.00
CA GLN A 85 3.39 8.37 12.21
C GLN A 85 2.84 6.95 12.21
N LEU A 86 1.66 6.73 12.79
CA LEU A 86 1.00 5.44 12.77
C LEU A 86 0.69 4.99 11.34
N VAL A 87 0.08 5.87 10.54
CA VAL A 87 -0.31 5.53 9.17
C VAL A 87 0.89 5.42 8.23
N SER A 88 1.91 6.28 8.37
CA SER A 88 3.20 6.14 7.67
C SER A 88 3.79 4.75 7.89
N LYS A 89 3.86 4.30 9.15
CA LYS A 89 4.37 2.97 9.49
C LYS A 89 3.51 1.86 8.89
N VAL A 90 2.18 2.01 8.92
CA VAL A 90 1.25 1.04 8.32
C VAL A 90 1.47 0.93 6.81
N ILE A 91 1.51 2.05 6.10
CA ILE A 91 1.70 2.08 4.65
C ILE A 91 3.03 1.44 4.26
N LYS A 92 4.14 1.80 4.93
CA LYS A 92 5.46 1.19 4.71
C LYS A 92 5.44 -0.33 4.94
N ASN A 93 4.76 -0.79 5.99
CA ASN A 93 4.66 -2.22 6.29
C ASN A 93 3.79 -2.97 5.27
N LEU A 94 2.67 -2.39 4.86
CA LEU A 94 1.80 -2.97 3.84
C LEU A 94 2.54 -3.07 2.51
N TRP A 95 3.24 -2.01 2.13
CA TRP A 95 4.07 -1.98 0.92
C TRP A 95 5.13 -3.08 0.95
N LYS A 96 5.89 -3.18 2.03
CA LYS A 96 6.90 -4.24 2.22
C LYS A 96 6.29 -5.64 2.09
N ARG A 97 5.16 -5.89 2.76
CA ARG A 97 4.47 -7.19 2.70
C ARG A 97 3.94 -7.51 1.31
N ALA A 98 3.39 -6.52 0.60
CA ALA A 98 2.93 -6.69 -0.78
C ALA A 98 4.11 -7.07 -1.70
N SER A 99 5.26 -6.39 -1.56
CA SER A 99 6.49 -6.74 -2.28
C SER A 99 6.96 -8.16 -1.99
N GLU A 100 6.95 -8.57 -0.72
CA GLU A 100 7.35 -9.93 -0.30
C GLU A 100 6.40 -11.00 -0.84
N LEU A 101 5.10 -10.75 -0.86
CA LEU A 101 4.11 -11.67 -1.43
C LEU A 101 4.25 -11.79 -2.94
N LEU A 102 4.49 -10.68 -3.65
CA LEU A 102 4.73 -10.70 -5.08
C LEU A 102 6.00 -11.49 -5.42
N LEU A 103 7.09 -11.29 -4.65
CA LEU A 103 8.32 -12.06 -4.77
C LEU A 103 8.07 -13.57 -4.60
N LYS A 104 7.36 -13.96 -3.55
CA LYS A 104 7.00 -15.37 -3.31
C LYS A 104 6.16 -15.93 -4.45
N ALA A 105 5.15 -15.20 -4.91
CA ALA A 105 4.26 -15.59 -5.99
C ALA A 105 5.01 -15.90 -7.30
N MET A 106 5.95 -15.06 -7.73
CA MET A 106 6.72 -15.33 -8.96
C MET A 106 7.81 -16.39 -8.78
N SER A 107 8.17 -16.70 -7.54
CA SER A 107 9.11 -17.78 -7.24
C SER A 107 8.43 -19.16 -7.27
N VAL A 108 7.09 -19.22 -7.36
CA VAL A 108 6.34 -20.46 -7.55
C VAL A 108 6.43 -20.88 -9.02
N GLU A 109 6.98 -22.08 -9.26
CA GLU A 109 7.07 -22.67 -10.59
C GLU A 109 5.66 -22.90 -11.19
N PRO A 110 5.49 -22.74 -12.52
CA PRO A 110 4.24 -23.08 -13.20
C PRO A 110 3.87 -24.55 -12.93
N GLY A 111 2.72 -24.78 -12.30
CA GLY A 111 2.20 -26.12 -11.97
C GLY A 111 2.11 -26.46 -10.48
N LYS A 112 2.63 -25.63 -9.57
CA LYS A 112 2.53 -25.81 -8.10
C LYS A 112 1.48 -24.88 -7.45
N ILE A 113 0.23 -24.99 -7.90
CA ILE A 113 -0.90 -24.14 -7.44
C ILE A 113 -1.14 -24.22 -5.91
N ASP A 114 -0.81 -25.36 -5.28
CA ASP A 114 -0.99 -25.54 -3.83
C ASP A 114 -0.03 -24.67 -2.98
N GLU A 115 1.14 -24.29 -3.50
CA GLU A 115 2.06 -23.36 -2.82
C GLU A 115 1.53 -21.91 -2.85
N PHE A 116 0.80 -21.55 -3.90
CA PHE A 116 0.16 -20.23 -4.04
C PHE A 116 -1.01 -20.05 -3.05
N ARG A 117 -1.80 -21.11 -2.81
CA ARG A 117 -2.92 -21.10 -1.85
C ARG A 117 -2.47 -20.83 -0.41
N ASN A 118 -1.26 -21.24 -0.03
CA ASN A 118 -0.71 -21.01 1.30
C ASN A 118 -0.25 -19.56 1.53
N LEU A 119 -0.10 -18.74 0.48
CA LEU A 119 0.25 -17.32 0.61
C LEU A 119 -0.93 -16.44 1.06
N GLY A 120 -2.16 -16.89 0.82
CA GLY A 120 -3.39 -16.21 1.25
C GLY A 120 -3.81 -16.54 2.70
N ASN A 121 -3.06 -17.40 3.40
CA ASN A 121 -3.33 -17.70 4.80
C ASN A 121 -2.73 -16.62 5.68
N PHE A 122 -3.43 -15.48 5.79
CA PHE A 122 -3.18 -14.47 6.81
C PHE A 122 -3.46 -15.10 8.17
N SER A 123 -2.50 -15.85 8.72
CA SER A 123 -2.66 -16.43 10.04
C SER A 123 -2.84 -15.29 11.03
N ASN A 124 -4.06 -15.15 11.53
CA ASN A 124 -4.41 -14.40 12.73
C ASN A 124 -3.49 -14.84 13.86
N LYS A 125 -2.41 -14.10 14.08
CA LYS A 125 -1.74 -14.05 15.37
C LYS A 125 -1.77 -12.60 15.81
N TYR A 126 -2.90 -12.26 16.44
CA TYR A 126 -3.00 -11.16 17.40
C TYR A 126 -2.23 -11.53 18.66
#